data_AF-A0AAT9WGS0-F1
#
_entry.id   AF-A0AAT9WGS0-F1
#
_cell.length_a   1.000
_cell.length_b   1.000
_cell.length_c   1.000
_cell.angle_alpha   90.00
_cell.angle_beta   90.00
_cell.angle_gamma   90.00
#
_symmetry.space_group_name_H-M   'P 1'
#
loop_
_entity.id
_entity.type
_entity.pdbx_description
1 polymer ?
#
loop_
_entity_poly.entity_id
_entity_poly.type
_entity_poly.pdbx_seq_one_letter_code
_entity_poly.pdbx_strand_id
1 'polypeptide(L)'
;MNSPFEHPEKEALMLARARSAVLNSGDWMSAPQISEAAGFSPTNPSIQPGKWKRAGAIFAIRHNGVDYYPSFGLDPSNGYRPLKSLSAVVEVLGRIKDGWGMAYWFQSVNSYLGGKRPQDLLATAPERVLAAAVEEVQEIAHG
;
A
#
# COMPACT_ATOMS: atom_id res chain seq x y z
N MET A 1 46.90 -0.83 4.32
CA MET A 1 46.12 -0.59 3.08
C MET A 1 45.11 -1.71 2.93
N ASN A 2 43.85 -1.32 2.63
CA ASN A 2 42.69 -2.10 2.14
C ASN A 2 41.70 -2.70 3.17
N SER A 3 40.56 -2.01 3.37
CA SER A 3 39.21 -2.62 3.53
C SER A 3 38.76 -3.17 2.17
N PRO A 4 37.97 -4.27 2.08
CA PRO A 4 36.55 -4.12 1.68
C PRO A 4 35.64 -5.35 1.95
N PHE A 5 34.73 -5.34 2.94
CA PHE A 5 33.58 -6.27 2.93
C PHE A 5 32.35 -5.61 3.58
N GLU A 6 31.59 -4.90 2.75
CA GLU A 6 30.12 -4.94 2.60
C GLU A 6 29.37 -5.76 3.67
N HIS A 7 28.42 -5.13 4.38
CA HIS A 7 27.52 -5.82 5.34
C HIS A 7 26.09 -6.01 4.76
N PRO A 8 25.84 -6.99 3.87
CA PRO A 8 24.50 -7.26 3.34
C PRO A 8 23.48 -7.63 4.44
N GLU A 9 23.96 -8.14 5.56
CA GLU A 9 23.16 -8.56 6.72
C GLU A 9 22.54 -7.38 7.48
N LYS A 10 23.25 -6.24 7.56
CA LYS A 10 22.73 -5.02 8.20
C LYS A 10 21.63 -4.40 7.36
N GLU A 11 21.79 -4.40 6.04
CA GLU A 11 20.81 -3.85 5.10
C GLU A 11 19.56 -4.72 5.06
N ALA A 12 19.71 -6.05 5.04
CA ALA A 12 18.59 -6.99 5.16
C ALA A 12 17.83 -6.81 6.49
N LEU A 13 18.54 -6.61 7.61
CA LEU A 13 17.92 -6.36 8.91
C LEU A 13 17.19 -5.01 8.97
N MET A 14 17.77 -3.97 8.37
CA MET A 14 17.12 -2.65 8.27
C MET A 14 15.84 -2.71 7.43
N LEU A 15 15.88 -3.38 6.27
CA LEU A 15 14.71 -3.60 5.42
C LEU A 15 13.64 -4.43 6.14
N ALA A 16 14.04 -5.49 6.85
CA ALA A 16 13.11 -6.30 7.64
C ALA A 16 12.44 -5.47 8.74
N ARG A 17 13.21 -4.64 9.46
CA ARG A 17 12.67 -3.73 10.48
C ARG A 17 11.72 -2.69 9.90
N ALA A 18 12.07 -2.08 8.76
CA ALA A 18 11.21 -1.11 8.08
C ALA A 18 9.90 -1.75 7.63
N ARG A 19 9.96 -2.98 7.06
CA ARG A 19 8.77 -3.75 6.66
C ARG A 19 7.87 -4.10 7.85
N SER A 20 8.46 -4.52 8.96
CA SER A 20 7.71 -4.80 10.19
C SER A 20 7.09 -3.53 10.79
N ALA A 21 7.79 -2.40 10.75
CA ALA A 21 7.26 -1.12 11.23
C ALA A 21 6.04 -0.66 10.42
N VAL A 22 6.07 -0.83 9.09
CA VAL A 22 4.93 -0.57 8.21
C VAL A 22 3.74 -1.46 8.60
N LEU A 23 3.94 -2.78 8.74
CA LEU A 23 2.86 -3.68 9.14
C LEU A 23 2.31 -3.40 10.53
N ASN A 24 3.17 -2.94 11.45
CA ASN A 24 2.79 -2.64 12.83
C ASN A 24 2.25 -1.20 13.00
N SER A 25 2.13 -0.41 11.91
CA SER A 25 1.53 0.93 11.98
C SER A 25 0.03 0.89 12.29
N GLY A 26 -0.62 -0.27 12.14
CA GLY A 26 -2.07 -0.44 12.28
C GLY A 26 -2.85 -0.16 10.99
N ASP A 27 -2.16 0.24 9.93
CA ASP A 27 -2.76 0.61 8.64
C ASP A 27 -2.96 -0.59 7.68
N TRP A 28 -2.76 -1.83 8.17
CA TRP A 28 -2.73 -3.03 7.35
C TRP A 28 -3.59 -4.15 7.93
N MET A 29 -4.47 -4.71 7.11
CA MET A 29 -5.37 -5.80 7.46
C MET A 29 -5.15 -7.00 6.54
N SER A 30 -5.07 -8.19 7.12
CA SER A 30 -5.07 -9.44 6.33
C SER A 30 -6.46 -9.73 5.75
N ALA A 31 -6.55 -10.53 4.69
CA ALA A 31 -7.84 -10.96 4.12
C ALA A 31 -8.88 -11.48 5.15
N PRO A 32 -8.54 -12.35 6.12
CA PRO A 32 -9.50 -12.76 7.16
C PRO A 32 -9.97 -11.61 8.05
N GLN A 33 -9.10 -10.66 8.42
CA GLN A 33 -9.50 -9.47 9.18
C GLN A 33 -10.47 -8.58 8.39
N ILE A 34 -10.24 -8.39 7.08
CA ILE A 34 -11.17 -7.64 6.22
C ILE A 34 -12.51 -8.37 6.13
N SER A 35 -12.47 -9.69 5.95
CA SER A 35 -13.68 -10.51 5.87
C SER A 35 -14.50 -10.44 7.15
N GLU A 36 -13.85 -10.52 8.31
CA GLU A 36 -14.50 -10.39 9.61
C GLU A 36 -15.08 -8.99 9.81
N ALA A 37 -14.29 -7.95 9.52
CA ALA A 37 -14.72 -6.56 9.65
C ALA A 37 -15.85 -6.16 8.68
N ALA A 38 -15.85 -6.73 7.47
CA ALA A 38 -16.90 -6.54 6.47
C ALA A 38 -18.15 -7.43 6.70
N GLY A 39 -18.10 -8.38 7.64
CA GLY A 39 -19.15 -9.38 7.82
C GLY A 39 -19.30 -10.33 6.63
N PHE A 40 -18.26 -10.53 5.83
CA PHE A 40 -18.27 -11.53 4.76
C PHE A 40 -18.22 -12.95 5.31
N SER A 41 -18.74 -13.90 4.52
CA SER A 41 -18.82 -15.30 4.93
C SER A 41 -17.44 -15.88 5.25
N PRO A 42 -17.25 -16.51 6.44
CA PRO A 42 -15.96 -17.02 6.91
C PRO A 42 -15.49 -18.24 6.11
N THR A 43 -16.33 -18.81 5.24
CA THR A 43 -15.99 -19.97 4.42
C THR A 43 -14.92 -19.66 3.38
N ASN A 44 -14.77 -18.40 2.94
CA ASN A 44 -13.76 -18.04 1.94
C ASN A 44 -13.27 -16.57 2.05
N PRO A 45 -12.62 -16.21 3.17
CA PRO A 45 -12.27 -14.83 3.52
C PRO A 45 -11.30 -14.16 2.53
N SER A 46 -10.57 -14.96 1.74
CA SER A 46 -9.61 -14.47 0.75
C SER A 46 -10.21 -14.22 -0.64
N ILE A 47 -11.46 -14.62 -0.90
CA ILE A 47 -12.06 -14.47 -2.23
C ILE A 47 -12.33 -13.00 -2.57
N GLN A 48 -12.95 -12.25 -1.66
CA GLN A 48 -13.30 -10.84 -1.90
C GLN A 48 -12.02 -9.99 -2.05
N PRO A 49 -11.06 -9.99 -1.11
CA PRO A 49 -9.82 -9.22 -1.26
C PRO A 49 -8.99 -9.66 -2.47
N GLY A 50 -8.95 -10.97 -2.76
CA GLY A 50 -8.27 -11.50 -3.94
C GLY A 50 -8.89 -11.02 -5.26
N LYS A 51 -10.21 -10.92 -5.35
CA LYS A 51 -10.90 -10.34 -6.51
C LYS A 51 -10.58 -8.85 -6.67
N TRP A 52 -10.60 -8.07 -5.59
CA TRP A 52 -10.26 -6.65 -5.63
C TRP A 52 -8.82 -6.41 -6.08
N LYS A 53 -7.88 -7.21 -5.55
CA LYS A 53 -6.47 -7.17 -5.97
C LYS A 53 -6.33 -7.46 -7.46
N ARG A 54 -7.00 -8.51 -7.97
CA ARG A 54 -7.00 -8.85 -9.41
C ARG A 54 -7.65 -7.80 -10.28
N ALA A 55 -8.64 -7.08 -9.76
CA ALA A 55 -9.32 -5.99 -10.46
C ALA A 55 -8.55 -4.65 -10.39
N GLY A 56 -7.41 -4.58 -9.70
CA GLY A 56 -6.68 -3.33 -9.48
C GLY A 56 -7.39 -2.35 -8.54
N ALA A 57 -8.42 -2.81 -7.80
CA ALA A 57 -9.17 -1.98 -6.88
C ALA A 57 -8.40 -1.69 -5.57
N ILE A 58 -7.49 -2.58 -5.20
CA ILE A 58 -6.63 -2.47 -4.03
C ILE A 58 -5.31 -3.17 -4.31
N PHE A 59 -4.27 -2.80 -3.59
CA PHE A 59 -2.99 -3.51 -3.61
C PHE A 59 -2.79 -4.31 -2.33
N ALA A 60 -1.88 -5.28 -2.36
CA ALA A 60 -1.52 -6.04 -1.18
C ALA A 60 0.00 -6.13 -1.05
N ILE A 61 0.50 -6.03 0.17
CA ILE A 61 1.88 -6.34 0.50
C ILE A 61 1.97 -7.80 0.94
N ARG A 62 2.80 -8.56 0.24
CA ARG A 62 3.09 -9.94 0.61
C ARG A 62 4.22 -9.95 1.64
N HIS A 63 3.93 -10.47 2.83
CA HIS A 63 4.90 -10.63 3.92
C HIS A 63 4.73 -12.00 4.58
N ASN A 64 5.82 -12.79 4.67
CA ASN A 64 5.80 -14.13 5.27
C ASN A 64 4.67 -15.04 4.73
N GLY A 65 4.40 -14.98 3.43
CA GLY A 65 3.35 -15.78 2.79
C GLY A 65 1.93 -15.21 2.93
N VAL A 66 1.72 -14.19 3.76
CA VAL A 66 0.43 -13.54 4.00
C VAL A 66 0.29 -12.26 3.18
N ASP A 67 -0.85 -12.07 2.50
CA ASP A 67 -1.20 -10.81 1.85
C ASP A 67 -1.87 -9.87 2.86
N TYR A 68 -1.29 -8.69 3.04
CA TYR A 68 -1.85 -7.60 3.84
C TYR A 68 -2.33 -6.48 2.93
N TYR A 69 -3.51 -5.94 3.22
CA TYR A 69 -4.19 -4.92 2.44
C TYR A 69 -4.27 -3.63 3.26
N PRO A 70 -4.19 -2.45 2.63
CA PRO A 70 -4.25 -1.16 3.33
C PRO A 70 -5.65 -0.91 3.91
N SER A 71 -5.74 -0.71 5.23
CA SER A 71 -7.02 -0.40 5.91
C SER A 71 -7.53 0.99 5.58
N PHE A 72 -6.65 1.98 5.43
CA PHE A 72 -6.99 3.35 4.99
C PHE A 72 -7.59 3.40 3.57
N GLY A 73 -7.33 2.36 2.78
CA GLY A 73 -7.88 2.20 1.45
C GLY A 73 -9.28 1.59 1.42
N LEU A 74 -9.77 1.11 2.57
CA LEU A 74 -11.07 0.48 2.74
C LEU A 74 -12.03 1.46 3.39
N ASP A 75 -13.28 1.45 2.93
CA ASP A 75 -14.33 2.28 3.50
C ASP A 75 -15.10 1.49 4.58
N PRO A 76 -14.89 1.78 5.88
CA PRO A 76 -15.56 1.06 6.97
C PRO A 76 -17.08 1.30 6.97
N SER A 77 -17.56 2.44 6.46
CA SER A 77 -18.98 2.76 6.35
C SER A 77 -19.69 2.00 5.22
N ASN A 78 -18.94 1.49 4.24
CA ASN A 78 -19.44 0.76 3.08
C ASN A 78 -19.02 -0.73 3.10
N GLY A 79 -18.85 -1.30 4.29
CA GLY A 79 -18.53 -2.71 4.47
C GLY A 79 -17.08 -3.07 4.10
N TYR A 80 -16.13 -2.21 4.46
CA TYR A 80 -14.70 -2.37 4.18
C TYR A 80 -14.42 -2.66 2.70
N ARG A 81 -15.11 -1.95 1.81
CA ARG A 81 -14.87 -2.04 0.36
C ARG A 81 -13.77 -1.07 -0.04
N PRO A 82 -12.94 -1.42 -1.05
CA PRO A 82 -11.89 -0.53 -1.52
C PRO A 82 -12.48 0.75 -2.12
N LEU A 83 -11.84 1.88 -1.81
CA LEU A 83 -12.21 3.18 -2.35
C LEU A 83 -11.97 3.21 -3.86
N LYS A 84 -12.91 3.77 -4.64
CA LYS A 84 -12.72 3.96 -6.10
C LYS A 84 -11.46 4.78 -6.39
N SER A 85 -11.19 5.78 -5.56
CA SER A 85 -10.00 6.63 -5.64
C SER A 85 -8.71 5.84 -5.47
N LEU A 86 -8.70 4.85 -4.57
CA LEU A 86 -7.55 3.96 -4.38
C LEU A 86 -7.28 3.15 -5.65
N SER A 87 -8.33 2.64 -6.29
CA SER A 87 -8.20 1.87 -7.53
C SER A 87 -7.46 2.65 -8.61
N ALA A 88 -7.80 3.93 -8.81
CA ALA A 88 -7.14 4.78 -9.80
C ALA A 88 -5.65 4.99 -9.46
N VAL A 89 -5.32 5.22 -8.19
CA VAL A 89 -3.93 5.40 -7.74
C VAL A 89 -3.12 4.11 -7.90
N VAL A 90 -3.71 2.96 -7.56
CA VAL A 90 -3.09 1.64 -7.70
C VAL A 90 -2.84 1.31 -9.16
N GLU A 91 -3.76 1.65 -10.07
CA GLU A 91 -3.59 1.44 -11.51
C GLU A 91 -2.44 2.27 -12.09
N VAL A 92 -2.24 3.50 -11.59
CA VAL A 92 -1.16 4.39 -12.01
C VAL A 92 0.18 3.91 -11.45
N LEU A 93 0.29 3.79 -10.12
CA LEU A 93 1.54 3.39 -9.46
C LEU A 93 1.93 1.94 -9.77
N GLY A 94 0.97 1.07 -10.03
CA GLY A 94 1.19 -0.36 -10.29
C GLY A 94 1.93 -0.65 -11.57
N ARG A 95 2.10 0.36 -12.44
CA ARG A 95 2.92 0.28 -13.64
C ARG A 95 4.42 0.31 -13.35
N ILE A 96 4.81 0.92 -12.22
CA ILE A 96 6.22 1.17 -11.88
C ILE A 96 6.61 0.71 -10.47
N LYS A 97 5.65 0.48 -9.57
CA LYS A 97 5.88 0.12 -8.16
C LYS A 97 5.12 -1.14 -7.80
N ASP A 98 5.80 -2.05 -7.11
CA ASP A 98 5.17 -3.19 -6.44
C ASP A 98 4.41 -2.77 -5.17
N GLY A 99 3.66 -3.69 -4.58
CA GLY A 99 2.85 -3.41 -3.38
C GLY A 99 3.64 -2.79 -2.22
N TRP A 100 4.89 -3.21 -1.99
CA TRP A 100 5.76 -2.57 -1.00
C TRP A 100 6.14 -1.14 -1.38
N GLY A 101 6.45 -0.88 -2.65
CA GLY A 101 6.75 0.47 -3.15
C GLY A 101 5.56 1.41 -2.99
N MET A 102 4.35 0.93 -3.29
CA MET A 102 3.11 1.67 -3.02
C MET A 102 2.93 1.94 -1.53
N ALA A 103 3.14 0.93 -0.66
CA ALA A 103 3.03 1.09 0.78
C ALA A 103 3.93 2.20 1.31
N TYR A 104 5.19 2.24 0.87
CA TYR A 104 6.13 3.30 1.23
C TYR A 104 5.67 4.65 0.70
N TRP A 105 5.22 4.74 -0.55
CA TRP A 105 4.74 5.98 -1.14
C TRP A 105 3.53 6.56 -0.39
N PHE A 106 2.57 5.73 0.00
CA PHE A 106 1.38 6.15 0.75
C PHE A 106 1.70 6.65 2.17
N GLN A 107 2.70 6.08 2.81
CA GLN A 107 3.15 6.48 4.15
C GLN A 107 4.18 7.61 4.14
N SER A 108 4.84 7.84 3.01
CA SER A 108 5.82 8.90 2.86
C SER A 108 5.13 10.25 2.71
N VAL A 109 5.80 11.29 3.19
CA VAL A 109 5.38 12.67 2.94
C VAL A 109 5.58 12.99 1.46
N ASN A 110 4.54 13.51 0.82
CA ASN A 110 4.60 13.85 -0.59
C ASN A 110 4.66 15.37 -0.75
N SER A 111 5.72 15.87 -1.40
CA SER A 111 5.94 17.29 -1.64
C SER A 111 4.84 17.92 -2.50
N TYR A 112 4.31 17.17 -3.47
CA TYR A 112 3.18 17.59 -4.30
C TYR A 112 1.90 17.79 -3.48
N LEU A 113 1.74 17.04 -2.39
CA LEU A 113 0.62 17.17 -1.45
C LEU A 113 0.87 18.22 -0.35
N GLY A 114 1.91 19.05 -0.49
CA GLY A 114 2.31 20.05 0.50
C GLY A 114 2.92 19.43 1.76
N GLY A 115 3.65 18.31 1.62
CA GLY A 115 4.28 17.59 2.72
C GLY A 115 3.33 16.68 3.51
N LYS A 116 2.11 16.46 3.00
CA LYS A 116 1.14 15.52 3.59
C LYS A 116 1.32 14.12 3.03
N ARG A 117 0.88 13.12 3.78
CA ARG A 117 0.89 11.73 3.31
C ARG A 117 -0.31 11.47 2.40
N PRO A 118 -0.12 10.74 1.29
CA PRO A 118 -1.22 10.34 0.43
C PRO A 118 -2.32 9.58 1.16
N GLN A 119 -1.99 8.75 2.17
CA GLN A 119 -2.98 7.98 2.93
C GLN A 119 -3.97 8.86 3.70
N ASP A 120 -3.52 9.98 4.28
CA ASP A 120 -4.36 10.92 5.04
C ASP A 120 -5.31 11.72 4.13
N LEU A 121 -4.86 11.96 2.90
CA LEU A 121 -5.63 12.69 1.90
C LEU A 121 -6.53 11.79 1.05
N LEU A 122 -6.35 10.47 1.10
CA LEU A 122 -7.13 9.55 0.27
C LEU A 122 -8.64 9.63 0.56
N ALA A 123 -9.01 9.81 1.83
CA ALA A 123 -10.40 9.92 2.24
C ALA A 123 -10.99 11.34 2.05
N THR A 124 -10.16 12.38 2.10
CA THR A 124 -10.61 13.78 2.13
C THR A 124 -10.39 14.54 0.81
N ALA A 125 -9.31 14.25 0.10
CA ALA A 125 -8.92 14.86 -1.17
C ALA A 125 -8.30 13.82 -2.14
N PRO A 126 -9.07 12.78 -2.53
CA PRO A 126 -8.56 11.69 -3.37
C PRO A 126 -8.02 12.13 -4.72
N GLU A 127 -8.59 13.18 -5.31
CA GLU A 127 -8.15 13.76 -6.58
C GLU A 127 -6.70 14.28 -6.52
N ARG A 128 -6.29 14.86 -5.38
CA ARG A 128 -4.91 15.33 -5.19
C ARG A 128 -3.95 14.16 -5.08
N VAL A 129 -4.37 13.10 -4.39
CA VAL A 129 -3.57 11.86 -4.26
C VAL A 129 -3.36 11.23 -5.63
N LEU A 130 -4.40 11.18 -6.47
CA LEU A 130 -4.28 10.68 -7.83
C LEU A 130 -3.33 11.54 -8.67
N ALA A 131 -3.45 12.87 -8.62
CA ALA A 131 -2.53 13.76 -9.33
C ALA A 131 -1.07 13.53 -8.90
N ALA A 132 -0.81 13.44 -7.59
CA ALA A 132 0.52 13.16 -7.06
C ALA A 132 1.06 11.79 -7.51
N ALA A 133 0.18 10.79 -7.67
CA ALA A 133 0.57 9.48 -8.17
C ALA A 133 0.95 9.53 -9.66
N VAL A 134 0.22 10.29 -10.47
CA VAL A 134 0.55 10.51 -11.89
C VAL A 134 1.90 11.20 -12.02
N GLU A 135 2.12 12.27 -11.25
CA GLU A 135 3.39 13.02 -11.24
C GLU A 135 4.56 12.13 -10.84
N GLU A 136 4.43 11.33 -9.79
CA GLU A 136 5.47 10.37 -9.38
C GLU A 136 5.86 9.41 -10.52
N VAL A 137 4.88 8.94 -11.31
CA VAL A 137 5.16 8.08 -12.47
C VAL A 137 5.87 8.87 -13.58
N GLN A 138 5.47 10.11 -13.83
CA GLN A 138 6.12 10.97 -14.84
C GLN A 138 7.55 11.35 -14.42
N GLU A 139 7.78 11.71 -13.17
CA GLU A 139 9.10 12.06 -12.63
C GLU A 139 10.08 10.89 -12.77
N ILE A 140 9.65 9.66 -12.46
CA ILE A 140 10.48 8.46 -12.62
C ILE A 140 10.73 8.13 -14.09
N ALA A 141 9.78 8.41 -14.99
CA ALA A 141 9.92 8.17 -16.43
C ALA A 141 10.85 9.19 -17.13
N HIS A 142 11.03 10.38 -16.54
CA HIS A 142 11.92 11.42 -17.06
C HIS A 142 13.32 11.44 -16.41
N GLY A 143 13.56 10.54 -15.46
CA GLY A 143 14.84 10.36 -14.76
C GLY A 143 15.82 9.43 -15.46
#